data_AF-A0A117MGV1-F1
#
_entry.id   AF-A0A117MGV1-F1
#
_cell.length_a   1.000
_cell.length_b   1.000
_cell.length_c   1.000
_cell.angle_alpha   90.00
_cell.angle_beta   90.00
_cell.angle_gamma   90.00
#
_symmetry.space_group_name_H-M   'P 1'
#
loop_
_entity.id
_entity.type
_entity.pdbx_description
1 polymer ?
#
loop_
_entity_poly.entity_id
_entity_poly.type
_entity_poly.pdbx_seq_one_letter_code
_entity_poly.pdbx_strand_id
1 'polypeptide(L)'
;MTNSIYVIGHKNPDTDSICSAIGYAAYLNQQDAGRYIPARCGEITAETAYVLSHFGVDAPVLVESVEPTVADIPFTYTHSAQKDLPTIDVVDMMEEQDVRNIPITDTEGTFVGLVSEHGLARAYVRRTRIEPLSVLPIQIGTLARILEADVVVRNRDLLEGNVYISIDALHVTLSRLTKNDIAIVGDNEPSQLALIQAGIALLIIADGAPIGERAINAARSHGVSVLSTKLDAFGVAKMINLSLPASEVMATDVPIIHMDDGLDYVKQLVTNSRYRTACIVDEEGKLLGMISRNTFVYDIQKSVILVDHNEYSQAVDGIENAEILEIIDHHRLGAMTTLKPIRFIMEPVGSTSTIIASIYQESGRNLPDPISGLLLAGILSDTLGLKMSTTTKKDEEM
;
A
#
# COMPACT_ATOMS: atom_id res chain seq x y z
N MET A 1 -3.30 -11.55 8.90
CA MET A 1 -4.06 -12.51 8.08
C MET A 1 -3.30 -13.82 8.09
N THR A 2 -3.97 -14.94 8.26
CA THR A 2 -3.35 -16.28 8.23
C THR A 2 -2.80 -16.51 6.83
N ASN A 3 -1.48 -16.67 6.69
CA ASN A 3 -0.85 -17.00 5.40
C ASN A 3 -1.41 -18.36 4.96
N SER A 4 -2.30 -18.35 3.97
CA SER A 4 -2.95 -19.56 3.50
C SER A 4 -1.95 -20.42 2.77
N ILE A 5 -2.03 -21.74 2.94
CA ILE A 5 -1.13 -22.69 2.30
C ILE A 5 -1.92 -23.43 1.23
N TYR A 6 -1.52 -23.29 -0.02
CA TYR A 6 -2.17 -24.03 -1.10
C TYR A 6 -1.66 -25.47 -1.16
N VAL A 7 -2.58 -26.42 -1.22
CA VAL A 7 -2.28 -27.83 -1.50
C VAL A 7 -2.62 -28.09 -2.95
N ILE A 8 -1.61 -28.38 -3.76
CA ILE A 8 -1.72 -28.33 -5.22
C ILE A 8 -1.17 -29.63 -5.82
N GLY A 9 -1.94 -30.20 -6.75
CA GLY A 9 -1.50 -31.27 -7.62
C GLY A 9 -0.72 -30.78 -8.83
N HIS A 10 -0.65 -31.59 -9.88
CA HIS A 10 0.00 -31.20 -11.13
C HIS A 10 -0.82 -30.17 -11.94
N LYS A 11 -0.12 -29.47 -12.84
CA LYS A 11 -0.63 -28.38 -13.66
C LYS A 11 -1.82 -28.79 -14.55
N ASN A 12 -1.83 -30.04 -15.00
CA ASN A 12 -2.89 -30.61 -15.83
C ASN A 12 -3.65 -31.69 -15.03
N PRO A 13 -4.42 -31.27 -14.02
CA PRO A 13 -4.88 -32.16 -12.95
C PRO A 13 -5.69 -33.35 -13.45
N ASP A 14 -5.40 -34.52 -12.91
CA ASP A 14 -6.22 -35.72 -13.03
C ASP A 14 -6.98 -35.96 -11.72
N THR A 15 -7.71 -37.07 -11.68
CA THR A 15 -8.54 -37.42 -10.53
C THR A 15 -7.71 -37.70 -9.28
N ASP A 16 -6.53 -38.34 -9.39
CA ASP A 16 -5.71 -38.62 -8.21
C ASP A 16 -5.12 -37.33 -7.63
N SER A 17 -4.59 -36.46 -8.47
CA SER A 17 -4.06 -35.16 -8.06
C SER A 17 -5.08 -34.32 -7.29
N ILE A 18 -6.31 -34.25 -7.82
CA ILE A 18 -7.40 -33.45 -7.21
C ILE A 18 -7.88 -34.08 -5.91
N CYS A 19 -8.14 -35.38 -5.90
CA CYS A 19 -8.56 -36.10 -4.70
C CYS A 19 -7.49 -36.05 -3.60
N SER A 20 -6.23 -36.16 -3.99
CA SER A 20 -5.07 -36.03 -3.10
C SER A 20 -4.98 -34.64 -2.49
N ALA A 21 -5.11 -33.58 -3.29
CA ALA A 21 -5.06 -32.20 -2.80
C ALA A 21 -6.18 -31.93 -1.78
N ILE A 22 -7.41 -32.36 -2.09
CA ILE A 22 -8.56 -32.23 -1.18
C ILE A 22 -8.35 -33.05 0.09
N GLY A 23 -7.97 -34.32 -0.04
CA GLY A 23 -7.82 -35.23 1.08
C GLY A 23 -6.74 -34.80 2.05
N TYR A 24 -5.61 -34.31 1.53
CA TYR A 24 -4.51 -33.83 2.36
C TYR A 24 -4.79 -32.47 2.99
N ALA A 25 -5.41 -31.53 2.26
CA ALA A 25 -5.88 -30.28 2.86
C ALA A 25 -6.88 -30.53 3.99
N ALA A 26 -7.83 -31.46 3.79
CA ALA A 26 -8.78 -31.87 4.83
C ALA A 26 -8.08 -32.48 6.06
N TYR A 27 -7.02 -33.26 5.85
CA TYR A 27 -6.24 -33.88 6.93
C TYR A 27 -5.55 -32.84 7.81
N LEU A 28 -4.88 -31.87 7.17
CA LEU A 28 -4.14 -30.81 7.86
C LEU A 28 -5.08 -29.83 8.57
N ASN A 29 -6.22 -29.52 7.96
CA ASN A 29 -7.24 -28.65 8.55
C ASN A 29 -7.96 -29.24 9.77
N GLN A 30 -7.76 -30.52 10.12
CA GLN A 30 -8.23 -31.05 11.40
C GLN A 30 -7.50 -30.44 12.60
N GLN A 31 -6.30 -29.91 12.39
CA GLN A 31 -5.50 -29.23 13.41
C GLN A 31 -5.52 -27.72 13.23
N ASP A 32 -5.33 -27.24 12.00
CA ASP A 32 -5.31 -25.81 11.68
C ASP A 32 -6.46 -25.47 10.73
N ALA A 33 -7.69 -25.44 11.25
CA ALA A 33 -8.89 -25.27 10.44
C ALA A 33 -8.85 -24.01 9.56
N GLY A 34 -9.04 -24.21 8.25
CA GLY A 34 -9.14 -23.14 7.25
C GLY A 34 -7.79 -22.59 6.77
N ARG A 35 -6.67 -23.16 7.20
CA ARG A 35 -5.33 -22.72 6.80
C ARG A 35 -4.88 -23.31 5.46
N TYR A 36 -5.29 -24.54 5.18
CA TYR A 36 -4.86 -25.29 4.00
C TYR A 36 -5.96 -25.29 2.93
N ILE A 37 -5.67 -24.73 1.76
CA ILE A 37 -6.65 -24.54 0.69
C ILE A 37 -6.33 -25.53 -0.44
N PRO A 38 -7.20 -26.51 -0.73
CA PRO A 38 -7.00 -27.36 -1.90
C PRO A 38 -7.18 -26.52 -3.17
N ALA A 39 -6.25 -26.62 -4.10
CA ALA A 39 -6.28 -25.88 -5.35
C ALA A 39 -6.02 -26.78 -6.57
N ARG A 40 -6.54 -26.34 -7.71
CA ARG A 40 -6.31 -26.92 -9.03
C ARG A 40 -5.62 -25.91 -9.93
N CYS A 41 -4.80 -26.37 -10.85
CA CYS A 41 -4.06 -25.50 -11.77
C CYS A 41 -4.58 -25.50 -13.21
N GLY A 42 -5.55 -26.37 -13.49
CA GLY A 42 -6.16 -26.49 -14.80
C GLY A 42 -7.62 -26.90 -14.71
N GLU A 43 -8.20 -27.18 -15.87
CA GLU A 43 -9.56 -27.69 -15.99
C GLU A 43 -9.69 -29.09 -15.37
N ILE A 44 -10.83 -29.33 -14.72
CA ILE A 44 -11.13 -30.66 -14.18
C ILE A 44 -11.61 -31.58 -15.30
N THR A 45 -11.20 -32.85 -15.25
CA THR A 45 -11.68 -33.85 -16.20
C THR A 45 -13.15 -34.23 -15.94
N ALA A 46 -13.82 -34.84 -16.91
CA ALA A 46 -15.19 -35.32 -16.73
C ALA A 46 -15.31 -36.39 -15.62
N GLU A 47 -14.28 -37.21 -15.45
CA GLU A 47 -14.19 -38.19 -14.37
C GLU A 47 -14.10 -37.49 -13.02
N THR A 48 -13.16 -36.55 -12.87
CA THR A 48 -13.00 -35.77 -11.64
C THR A 48 -14.28 -35.01 -11.29
N ALA A 49 -14.93 -34.39 -12.27
CA ALA A 49 -16.22 -33.69 -12.07
C ALA A 49 -17.32 -34.63 -11.58
N TYR A 50 -17.39 -35.85 -12.14
CA TYR A 50 -18.33 -36.88 -11.68
C TYR A 50 -18.04 -37.29 -10.23
N VAL A 51 -16.78 -37.54 -9.89
CA VAL A 51 -16.34 -37.94 -8.54
C VAL A 51 -16.70 -36.86 -7.52
N LEU A 52 -16.36 -35.60 -7.78
CA LEU A 52 -16.69 -34.47 -6.92
C LEU A 52 -18.21 -34.34 -6.70
N SER A 53 -18.99 -34.41 -7.79
CA SER A 53 -20.45 -34.34 -7.71
C SER A 53 -21.06 -35.53 -6.97
N HIS A 54 -20.48 -36.72 -7.10
CA HIS A 54 -20.99 -37.94 -6.46
C HIS A 54 -20.85 -37.87 -4.93
N PHE A 55 -19.72 -37.34 -4.45
CA PHE A 55 -19.45 -37.19 -3.02
C PHE A 55 -19.88 -35.84 -2.44
N GLY A 56 -20.48 -34.96 -3.26
CA GLY A 56 -20.98 -33.65 -2.82
C GLY A 56 -19.88 -32.71 -2.34
N VAL A 57 -18.69 -32.78 -2.96
CA VAL A 57 -17.54 -31.93 -2.64
C VAL A 57 -17.35 -30.89 -3.73
N ASP A 58 -17.17 -29.64 -3.34
CA ASP A 58 -16.92 -28.54 -4.28
C ASP A 58 -15.55 -28.70 -4.97
N ALA A 59 -15.47 -28.22 -6.21
CA ALA A 59 -14.21 -28.21 -6.93
C ALA A 59 -13.18 -27.29 -6.23
N PRO A 60 -11.89 -27.69 -6.17
CA PRO A 60 -10.83 -26.84 -5.64
C PRO A 60 -10.75 -25.47 -6.35
N VAL A 61 -10.21 -24.48 -5.63
CA VAL A 61 -9.98 -23.14 -6.19
C VAL A 61 -9.00 -23.21 -7.36
N LEU A 62 -9.28 -22.48 -8.44
CA LEU A 62 -8.34 -22.38 -9.56
C LEU A 62 -7.19 -21.45 -9.21
N VAL A 63 -5.96 -21.95 -9.30
CA VAL A 63 -4.71 -21.20 -9.10
C VAL A 63 -3.83 -21.43 -10.32
N GLU A 64 -3.83 -20.47 -11.24
CA GLU A 64 -3.02 -20.54 -12.46
C GLU A 64 -1.55 -20.23 -12.19
N SER A 65 -1.27 -19.42 -11.16
CA SER A 65 0.08 -19.07 -10.76
C SER A 65 0.19 -18.84 -9.24
N VAL A 66 1.35 -19.21 -8.70
CA VAL A 66 1.77 -18.93 -7.32
C VAL A 66 2.86 -17.86 -7.25
N GLU A 67 3.05 -17.09 -8.33
CA GLU A 67 3.83 -15.86 -8.26
C GLU A 67 3.24 -14.94 -7.18
N PRO A 68 4.08 -14.32 -6.34
CA PRO A 68 3.61 -13.39 -5.32
C PRO A 68 3.18 -12.08 -5.98
N THR A 69 2.13 -11.49 -5.41
CA THR A 69 1.45 -10.28 -5.85
C THR A 69 1.48 -9.21 -4.76
N VAL A 70 1.06 -7.99 -5.06
CA VAL A 70 0.93 -6.91 -4.08
C VAL A 70 0.02 -7.30 -2.91
N ALA A 71 -1.01 -8.12 -3.14
CA ALA A 71 -1.89 -8.64 -2.10
C ALA A 71 -1.17 -9.52 -1.06
N ASP A 72 -0.02 -10.12 -1.42
CA ASP A 72 0.77 -10.96 -0.52
C ASP A 72 1.70 -10.13 0.39
N ILE A 73 1.78 -8.81 0.20
CA ILE A 73 2.59 -7.94 1.03
C ILE A 73 1.95 -7.81 2.43
N PRO A 74 2.68 -8.13 3.51
CA PRO A 74 2.10 -8.18 4.86
C PRO A 74 1.74 -6.79 5.42
N PHE A 75 2.35 -5.74 4.88
CA PHE A 75 2.17 -4.37 5.34
C PHE A 75 2.31 -3.37 4.20
N THR A 76 1.31 -2.50 4.07
CA THR A 76 1.33 -1.33 3.20
C THR A 76 1.17 -0.08 4.06
N TYR A 77 1.83 1.00 3.66
CA TYR A 77 1.67 2.28 4.35
C TYR A 77 0.36 2.93 3.89
N THR A 78 -0.60 3.12 4.80
CA THR A 78 -1.95 3.60 4.46
C THR A 78 -2.19 5.08 4.75
N HIS A 79 -1.27 5.74 5.45
CA HIS A 79 -1.38 7.16 5.77
C HIS A 79 -1.32 8.01 4.49
N SER A 80 -2.22 8.99 4.40
CA SER A 80 -2.30 9.96 3.31
C SER A 80 -2.74 11.32 3.83
N ALA A 81 -2.45 12.36 3.05
CA ALA A 81 -2.86 13.73 3.34
C ALA A 81 -3.85 14.24 2.29
N GLN A 82 -4.75 15.13 2.69
CA GLN A 82 -5.65 15.81 1.76
C GLN A 82 -4.87 16.84 0.92
N LYS A 83 -5.28 17.02 -0.35
CA LYS A 83 -4.60 17.92 -1.30
C LYS A 83 -4.56 19.39 -0.88
N ASP A 84 -5.50 19.83 -0.06
CA ASP A 84 -5.63 21.18 0.47
C ASP A 84 -4.87 21.40 1.78
N LEU A 85 -4.31 20.33 2.37
CA LEU A 85 -3.54 20.41 3.60
C LEU A 85 -2.27 21.26 3.39
N PRO A 86 -1.94 22.19 4.31
CA PRO A 86 -0.69 22.92 4.25
C PRO A 86 0.53 22.00 4.17
N THR A 87 1.50 22.38 3.35
CA THR A 87 2.71 21.59 3.11
C THR A 87 3.49 21.31 4.40
N ILE A 88 3.53 22.25 5.36
CA ILE A 88 4.16 22.01 6.67
C ILE A 88 3.51 20.85 7.44
N ASP A 89 2.19 20.72 7.37
CA ASP A 89 1.49 19.65 8.09
C ASP A 89 1.80 18.29 7.44
N VAL A 90 2.02 18.26 6.12
CA VAL A 90 2.51 17.05 5.42
C VAL A 90 3.94 16.70 5.84
N VAL A 91 4.79 17.70 6.10
CA VAL A 91 6.15 17.49 6.63
C VAL A 91 6.09 16.92 8.04
N ASP A 92 5.23 17.46 8.90
CA ASP A 92 5.03 16.93 10.26
C ASP A 92 4.57 15.46 10.20
N MET A 93 3.65 15.12 9.30
CA MET A 93 3.25 13.72 9.05
C MET A 93 4.41 12.83 8.60
N MET A 94 5.33 13.34 7.76
CA MET A 94 6.52 12.60 7.35
C MET A 94 7.42 12.26 8.55
N GLU A 95 7.64 13.23 9.44
CA GLU A 95 8.46 13.05 10.64
C GLU A 95 7.81 12.12 11.66
N GLU A 96 6.52 12.31 11.94
CA GLU A 96 5.77 11.48 12.90
C GLU A 96 5.71 9.99 12.49
N GLN A 97 5.63 9.72 11.19
CA GLN A 97 5.52 8.37 10.65
C GLN A 97 6.87 7.77 10.22
N ASP A 98 7.97 8.52 10.33
CA ASP A 98 9.30 8.15 9.82
C ASP A 98 9.27 7.70 8.34
N VAL A 99 8.58 8.48 7.50
CA VAL A 99 8.44 8.23 6.05
C VAL A 99 8.88 9.43 5.23
N ARG A 100 9.38 9.17 4.02
CA ARG A 100 9.90 10.24 3.13
C ARG A 100 8.89 10.75 2.11
N ASN A 101 7.76 10.04 2.01
CA ASN A 101 6.78 10.17 0.95
C ASN A 101 5.40 10.06 1.60
N ILE A 102 4.48 10.96 1.24
CA ILE A 102 3.09 10.95 1.70
C ILE A 102 2.18 10.99 0.46
N PRO A 103 1.36 9.95 0.24
CA PRO A 103 0.28 9.97 -0.75
C PRO A 103 -0.71 11.09 -0.46
N ILE A 104 -1.16 11.75 -1.52
CA ILE A 104 -2.13 12.84 -1.48
C ILE A 104 -3.44 12.36 -2.08
N THR A 105 -4.53 12.64 -1.37
CA THR A 105 -5.89 12.29 -1.78
C THR A 105 -6.78 13.52 -1.91
N ASP A 106 -7.88 13.38 -2.66
CA ASP A 106 -8.99 14.32 -2.57
C ASP A 106 -9.94 13.99 -1.40
N THR A 107 -11.02 14.76 -1.27
CA THR A 107 -12.01 14.62 -0.21
C THR A 107 -12.76 13.29 -0.23
N GLU A 108 -12.74 12.58 -1.36
CA GLU A 108 -13.36 11.28 -1.50
C GLU A 108 -12.36 10.12 -1.28
N GLY A 109 -11.09 10.41 -1.01
CA GLY A 109 -10.03 9.41 -0.84
C GLY A 109 -9.39 8.93 -2.14
N THR A 110 -9.71 9.58 -3.28
CA THR A 110 -9.09 9.26 -4.57
C THR A 110 -7.64 9.74 -4.58
N PHE A 111 -6.71 8.90 -5.03
CA PHE A 111 -5.30 9.27 -5.14
C PHE A 111 -5.09 10.35 -6.21
N VAL A 112 -4.40 11.44 -5.86
CA VAL A 112 -4.16 12.57 -6.78
C VAL A 112 -2.68 12.95 -6.93
N GLY A 113 -1.80 12.45 -6.08
CA GLY A 113 -0.36 12.70 -6.19
C GLY A 113 0.44 12.29 -4.96
N LEU A 114 1.72 12.64 -4.93
CA LEU A 114 2.63 12.31 -3.84
C LEU A 114 3.47 13.53 -3.46
N VAL A 115 3.51 13.87 -2.17
CA VAL A 115 4.53 14.78 -1.64
C VAL A 115 5.71 13.95 -1.18
N SER A 116 6.92 14.34 -1.57
CA SER A 116 8.17 13.67 -1.19
C SER A 116 9.18 14.71 -0.71
N GLU A 117 10.15 14.30 0.10
CA GLU A 117 11.31 15.14 0.46
C GLU A 117 11.97 15.78 -0.78
N HIS A 118 12.07 15.01 -1.88
CA HIS A 118 12.59 15.51 -3.16
C HIS A 118 11.69 16.57 -3.81
N GLY A 119 10.37 16.37 -3.73
CA GLY A 119 9.37 17.33 -4.19
C GLY A 119 9.45 18.64 -3.42
N LEU A 120 9.54 18.55 -2.09
CA LEU A 120 9.69 19.69 -1.18
C LEU A 120 10.97 20.48 -1.45
N ALA A 121 12.12 19.80 -1.53
CA ALA A 121 13.41 20.44 -1.84
C ALA A 121 13.36 21.17 -3.19
N ARG A 122 12.74 20.56 -4.21
CA ARG A 122 12.56 21.19 -5.53
C ARG A 122 11.62 22.41 -5.45
N ALA A 123 10.51 22.33 -4.73
CA ALA A 123 9.58 23.44 -4.57
C ALA A 123 10.27 24.66 -3.95
N TYR A 124 11.08 24.43 -2.91
CA TYR A 124 11.89 25.45 -2.27
C TYR A 124 12.92 26.09 -3.21
N VAL A 125 13.72 25.28 -3.92
CA VAL A 125 14.80 25.77 -4.79
C VAL A 125 14.25 26.47 -6.06
N ARG A 126 13.15 25.98 -6.64
CA ARG A 126 12.59 26.57 -7.87
C ARG A 126 11.91 27.91 -7.61
N ARG A 127 11.18 28.06 -6.51
CA ARG A 127 10.52 29.33 -6.17
C ARG A 127 11.51 30.45 -5.81
N THR A 128 12.75 30.11 -5.45
CA THR A 128 13.82 31.12 -5.27
C THR A 128 14.15 31.88 -6.56
N ARG A 129 13.72 31.41 -7.74
CA ARG A 129 14.16 32.00 -9.02
C ARG A 129 13.18 32.97 -9.69
N ILE A 130 11.84 32.90 -9.52
CA ILE A 130 10.93 33.67 -10.42
C ILE A 130 9.58 34.16 -9.82
N GLU A 131 9.05 33.67 -8.70
CA GLU A 131 7.65 33.99 -8.30
C GLU A 131 7.53 34.91 -7.06
N PRO A 132 6.59 35.88 -7.05
CA PRO A 132 6.30 36.69 -5.87
C PRO A 132 5.71 35.83 -4.75
N LEU A 133 6.08 36.13 -3.51
CA LEU A 133 5.53 35.48 -2.33
C LEU A 133 4.02 35.72 -2.29
N SER A 134 3.24 34.67 -2.11
CA SER A 134 1.79 34.72 -2.12
C SER A 134 1.21 33.65 -1.19
N VAL A 135 -0.03 33.87 -0.78
CA VAL A 135 -0.83 32.95 0.01
C VAL A 135 -2.06 32.58 -0.82
N LEU A 136 -2.29 31.28 -1.01
CA LEU A 136 -3.55 30.74 -1.53
C LEU A 136 -4.62 30.77 -0.43
N PRO A 137 -5.92 30.68 -0.77
CA PRO A 137 -7.01 30.74 0.21
C PRO A 137 -6.75 29.91 1.47
N ILE A 138 -6.51 30.59 2.59
CA ILE A 138 -6.19 29.97 3.88
C ILE A 138 -6.96 30.65 5.01
N GLN A 139 -7.38 29.86 6.00
CA GLN A 139 -7.97 30.40 7.21
C GLN A 139 -6.91 31.16 8.03
N ILE A 140 -7.25 32.34 8.53
CA ILE A 140 -6.35 33.14 9.37
C ILE A 140 -5.84 32.36 10.59
N GLY A 141 -6.68 31.49 11.17
CA GLY A 141 -6.27 30.61 12.27
C GLY A 141 -5.20 29.60 11.86
N THR A 142 -5.31 29.02 10.67
CA THR A 142 -4.29 28.11 10.11
C THR A 142 -2.99 28.86 9.84
N LEU A 143 -3.06 30.02 9.18
CA LEU A 143 -1.88 30.85 8.92
C LEU A 143 -1.22 31.29 10.24
N ALA A 144 -1.99 31.71 11.24
CA ALA A 144 -1.47 32.09 12.55
C ALA A 144 -0.73 30.92 13.23
N ARG A 145 -1.27 29.69 13.19
CA ARG A 145 -0.58 28.48 13.70
C ARG A 145 0.75 28.25 13.00
N ILE A 146 0.76 28.28 11.66
CA ILE A 146 1.97 28.06 10.84
C ILE A 146 3.03 29.13 11.12
N LEU A 147 2.62 30.35 11.42
CA LEU A 147 3.53 31.46 11.73
C LEU A 147 3.86 31.58 13.22
N GLU A 148 3.39 30.67 14.08
CA GLU A 148 3.51 30.78 15.54
C GLU A 148 3.08 32.17 16.05
N ALA A 149 1.96 32.68 15.51
CA ALA A 149 1.52 34.05 15.66
C ALA A 149 0.27 34.18 16.53
N ASP A 150 0.23 35.25 17.32
CA ASP A 150 -0.96 35.71 18.02
C ASP A 150 -1.88 36.50 17.07
N VAL A 151 -3.18 36.21 17.14
CA VAL A 151 -4.20 36.97 16.38
C VAL A 151 -4.59 38.22 17.18
N VAL A 152 -3.95 39.36 16.87
CA VAL A 152 -4.21 40.64 17.56
C VAL A 152 -5.55 41.25 17.13
N VAL A 153 -5.84 41.20 15.82
CA VAL A 153 -7.11 41.67 15.25
C VAL A 153 -7.59 40.68 14.20
N ARG A 154 -8.84 40.21 14.34
CA ARG A 154 -9.48 39.29 13.39
C ARG A 154 -10.64 40.00 12.69
N ASN A 155 -10.39 40.47 11.47
CA ASN A 155 -11.42 41.10 10.62
C ASN A 155 -11.77 40.28 9.38
N ARG A 156 -10.89 39.35 8.99
CA ARG A 156 -11.09 38.43 7.86
C ARG A 156 -10.76 37.01 8.30
N ASP A 157 -11.62 36.07 7.92
CA ASP A 157 -11.40 34.65 8.20
C ASP A 157 -10.60 33.97 7.11
N LEU A 158 -10.89 34.26 5.84
CA LEU A 158 -10.17 33.74 4.69
C LEU A 158 -9.22 34.78 4.12
N LEU A 159 -7.98 34.38 3.86
CA LEU A 159 -6.91 35.22 3.33
C LEU A 159 -6.38 34.64 2.02
N GLU A 160 -6.16 35.51 1.04
CA GLU A 160 -5.54 35.19 -0.25
C GLU A 160 -4.87 36.45 -0.78
N GLY A 161 -3.71 36.35 -1.43
CA GLY A 161 -3.06 37.52 -2.03
C GLY A 161 -1.54 37.45 -2.06
N ASN A 162 -0.92 38.50 -2.58
CA ASN A 162 0.54 38.63 -2.59
C ASN A 162 1.03 39.10 -1.21
N VAL A 163 2.25 38.71 -0.88
CA VAL A 163 2.90 39.03 0.38
C VAL A 163 4.07 39.96 0.11
N TYR A 164 4.07 41.10 0.79
CA TYR A 164 5.09 42.12 0.65
C TYR A 164 5.85 42.28 1.96
N ILE A 165 7.18 42.24 1.87
CA ILE A 165 8.04 42.54 3.01
C ILE A 165 8.37 44.02 2.97
N SER A 166 7.95 44.77 3.99
CA SER A 166 8.13 46.21 4.08
C SER A 166 9.56 46.58 4.53
N ILE A 167 10.55 46.28 3.68
CA ILE A 167 11.96 46.72 3.81
C ILE A 167 12.25 47.89 2.86
N ASP A 168 11.58 47.93 1.70
CA ASP A 168 11.72 49.00 0.69
C ASP A 168 11.05 50.31 1.12
N ALA A 169 11.32 51.38 0.37
CA ALA A 169 10.68 52.67 0.59
C ALA A 169 9.15 52.54 0.49
N LEU A 170 8.47 52.76 1.61
CA LEU A 170 7.03 52.53 1.84
C LEU A 170 6.11 53.02 0.71
N HIS A 171 6.44 54.15 0.05
CA HIS A 171 5.69 54.71 -1.07
C HIS A 171 5.65 53.80 -2.31
N VAL A 172 6.71 53.02 -2.56
CA VAL A 172 6.77 52.06 -3.67
C VAL A 172 5.88 50.87 -3.37
N THR A 173 5.94 50.33 -2.15
CA THR A 173 5.11 49.20 -1.70
C THR A 173 3.63 49.56 -1.75
N LEU A 174 3.25 50.73 -1.22
CA LEU A 174 1.86 51.21 -1.23
C LEU A 174 1.28 51.36 -2.65
N SER A 175 2.11 51.70 -3.65
CA SER A 175 1.64 51.85 -5.04
C SER A 175 1.23 50.53 -5.71
N ARG A 176 1.61 49.38 -5.14
CA ARG A 176 1.38 48.04 -5.69
C ARG A 176 0.35 47.22 -4.91
N LEU A 177 0.05 47.62 -3.67
CA LEU A 177 -0.82 46.88 -2.76
C LEU A 177 -2.30 46.98 -3.16
N THR A 178 -3.00 45.87 -2.95
CA THR A 178 -4.44 45.74 -3.09
C THR A 178 -5.07 45.39 -1.73
N LYS A 179 -6.41 45.47 -1.66
CA LYS A 179 -7.17 45.12 -0.46
C LYS A 179 -7.06 43.65 -0.04
N ASN A 180 -6.52 42.78 -0.89
CA ASN A 180 -6.37 41.34 -0.61
C ASN A 180 -4.95 41.00 -0.13
N ASP A 181 -3.98 41.88 -0.35
CA ASP A 181 -2.60 41.56 -0.08
C ASP A 181 -2.25 41.52 1.41
N ILE A 182 -1.09 40.96 1.68
CA ILE A 182 -0.53 40.74 3.01
C ILE A 182 0.78 41.52 3.11
N ALA A 183 1.01 42.21 4.22
CA ALA A 183 2.27 42.92 4.44
C ALA A 183 2.97 42.45 5.72
N ILE A 184 4.29 42.29 5.65
CA ILE A 184 5.16 41.93 6.78
C ILE A 184 5.94 43.19 7.18
N VAL A 185 5.86 43.59 8.44
CA VAL A 185 6.50 44.80 8.97
C VAL A 185 7.07 44.54 10.37
N GLY A 186 8.18 45.19 10.71
CA GLY A 186 8.76 45.16 12.05
C GLY A 186 8.29 46.34 12.91
N ASP A 187 9.18 46.82 13.78
CA ASP A 187 8.95 47.94 14.69
C ASP A 187 9.02 49.30 13.97
N ASN A 188 7.94 49.64 13.26
CA ASN A 188 7.79 50.93 12.58
C ASN A 188 6.31 51.33 12.54
N GLU A 189 5.82 51.97 13.61
CA GLU A 189 4.42 52.40 13.75
C GLU A 189 3.93 53.25 12.55
N PRO A 190 4.71 54.22 12.00
CA PRO A 190 4.28 54.93 10.78
C PRO A 190 4.00 54.02 9.59
N SER A 191 4.83 52.99 9.36
CA SER A 191 4.64 52.03 8.28
C SER A 191 3.45 51.10 8.55
N GLN A 192 3.30 50.63 9.80
CA GLN A 192 2.14 49.86 10.23
C GLN A 192 0.83 50.60 9.94
N LEU A 193 0.74 51.87 10.35
CA LEU A 193 -0.45 52.71 10.13
C LEU A 193 -0.73 52.95 8.65
N ALA A 194 0.29 53.23 7.85
CA ALA A 194 0.13 53.47 6.41
C ALA A 194 -0.39 52.21 5.67
N LEU A 195 0.14 51.03 6.01
CA LEU A 195 -0.31 49.75 5.46
C LEU A 195 -1.76 49.44 5.86
N ILE A 196 -2.15 49.74 7.12
CA ILE A 196 -3.53 49.61 7.58
C ILE A 196 -4.46 50.55 6.81
N GLN A 197 -4.07 51.80 6.62
CA GLN A 197 -4.86 52.79 5.87
C GLN A 197 -5.03 52.42 4.40
N ALA A 198 -4.06 51.69 3.82
CA ALA A 198 -4.19 51.15 2.47
C ALA A 198 -5.25 50.04 2.35
N GLY A 199 -5.73 49.51 3.48
CA GLY A 199 -6.85 48.54 3.50
C GLY A 199 -6.46 47.13 3.07
N ILE A 200 -5.21 46.73 3.26
CA ILE A 200 -4.71 45.37 3.00
C ILE A 200 -5.49 44.31 3.79
N ALA A 201 -5.41 43.04 3.41
CA ALA A 201 -6.15 41.98 4.11
C ALA A 201 -5.57 41.67 5.49
N LEU A 202 -4.24 41.61 5.56
CA LEU A 202 -3.52 41.20 6.76
C LEU A 202 -2.19 41.96 6.90
N LEU A 203 -1.96 42.48 8.11
CA LEU A 203 -0.66 42.96 8.56
C LEU A 203 -0.01 41.93 9.49
N ILE A 204 1.21 41.49 9.19
CA ILE A 204 2.02 40.60 10.04
C ILE A 204 3.11 41.44 10.69
N ILE A 205 3.07 41.53 12.03
CA ILE A 205 4.10 42.16 12.85
C ILE A 205 5.16 41.10 13.17
N ALA A 206 6.37 41.29 12.62
CA ALA A 206 7.49 40.36 12.74
C ALA A 206 8.44 40.73 13.90
N ASP A 207 9.34 39.80 14.23
CA ASP A 207 10.43 39.96 15.21
C ASP A 207 9.95 40.33 16.63
N GLY A 208 8.72 39.96 16.97
CA GLY A 208 8.10 40.31 18.25
C GLY A 208 7.92 41.83 18.45
N ALA A 209 7.92 42.61 17.37
CA ALA A 209 7.78 44.06 17.43
C ALA A 209 6.46 44.46 18.08
N PRO A 210 6.43 45.58 18.85
CA PRO A 210 5.22 46.03 19.48
C PRO A 210 4.22 46.56 18.46
N ILE A 211 2.94 46.38 18.76
CA ILE A 211 1.85 47.08 18.08
C ILE A 211 1.07 47.91 19.11
N GLY A 212 1.02 49.22 18.89
CA GLY A 212 0.35 50.15 19.78
C GLY A 212 -1.18 50.17 19.59
N GLU A 213 -1.90 50.62 20.62
CA GLU A 213 -3.36 50.79 20.61
C GLU A 213 -3.86 51.63 19.41
N ARG A 214 -3.08 52.62 18.97
CA ARG A 214 -3.42 53.44 17.79
C ARG A 214 -3.52 52.59 16.52
N ALA A 215 -2.55 51.71 16.30
CA ALA A 215 -2.55 50.81 15.15
C ALA A 215 -3.63 49.72 15.27
N ILE A 216 -3.85 49.15 16.46
CA ILE A 216 -4.91 48.16 16.71
C ILE A 216 -6.29 48.75 16.39
N ASN A 217 -6.59 49.96 16.87
CA ASN A 217 -7.87 50.63 16.62
C ASN A 217 -8.02 51.05 15.16
N ALA A 218 -6.94 51.47 14.50
CA ALA A 218 -6.92 51.72 13.06
C ALA A 218 -7.23 50.43 12.27
N ALA A 219 -6.63 49.29 12.65
CA ALA A 219 -6.86 48.00 11.99
C ALA A 219 -8.31 47.55 12.10
N ARG A 220 -8.90 47.64 13.31
CA ARG A 220 -10.33 47.38 13.54
C ARG A 220 -11.24 48.24 12.66
N SER A 221 -10.99 49.54 12.60
CA SER A 221 -11.81 50.47 11.82
C SER A 221 -11.68 50.31 10.30
N HIS A 222 -10.51 49.90 9.80
CA HIS A 222 -10.24 49.74 8.37
C HIS A 222 -10.45 48.30 7.87
N GLY A 223 -10.92 47.38 8.73
CA GLY A 223 -11.18 45.98 8.34
C GLY A 223 -9.91 45.18 8.01
N VAL A 224 -8.77 45.57 8.57
CA VAL A 224 -7.47 44.91 8.38
C VAL A 224 -7.24 43.93 9.53
N SER A 225 -6.89 42.69 9.22
CA SER A 225 -6.49 41.72 10.25
C SER A 225 -5.04 41.94 10.66
N VAL A 226 -4.67 41.54 11.88
CA VAL A 226 -3.31 41.70 12.40
C VAL A 226 -2.86 40.42 13.08
N LEU A 227 -1.71 39.90 12.66
CA LEU A 227 -0.97 38.83 13.33
C LEU A 227 0.32 39.38 13.93
N SER A 228 0.74 38.85 15.08
CA SER A 228 2.01 39.18 15.72
C SER A 228 2.81 37.91 15.96
N THR A 229 4.04 37.84 15.46
CA THR A 229 4.91 36.66 15.58
C THR A 229 6.31 37.03 16.03
N LYS A 230 6.98 36.07 16.68
CA LYS A 230 8.40 36.19 17.02
C LYS A 230 9.34 35.87 15.85
N LEU A 231 8.81 35.33 14.75
CA LEU A 231 9.58 35.09 13.54
C LEU A 231 10.02 36.42 12.92
N ASP A 232 11.26 36.47 12.43
CA ASP A 232 11.73 37.59 11.61
C ASP A 232 11.07 37.56 10.22
N ALA A 233 11.27 38.62 9.43
CA ALA A 233 10.65 38.74 8.12
C ALA A 233 11.00 37.56 7.17
N PHE A 234 12.23 37.03 7.27
CA PHE A 234 12.65 35.88 6.50
C PHE A 234 11.97 34.59 6.96
N GLY A 235 11.86 34.36 8.28
CA GLY A 235 11.15 33.25 8.88
C GLY A 235 9.67 33.24 8.48
N VAL A 236 8.99 34.39 8.54
CA VAL A 236 7.62 34.52 8.05
C VAL A 236 7.52 34.15 6.58
N ALA A 237 8.40 34.67 5.73
CA ALA A 237 8.41 34.34 4.30
C ALA A 237 8.65 32.85 4.04
N LYS A 238 9.54 32.21 4.81
CA LYS A 238 9.80 30.76 4.74
C LYS A 238 8.56 29.96 5.11
N MET A 239 7.89 30.32 6.20
CA MET A 239 6.71 29.61 6.70
C MET A 239 5.49 29.82 5.79
N ILE A 240 5.34 31.00 5.18
CA ILE A 240 4.32 31.24 4.15
C ILE A 240 4.50 30.30 2.95
N ASN A 241 5.73 30.04 2.49
CA ASN A 241 5.95 29.07 1.41
C ASN A 241 5.53 27.65 1.81
N LEU A 242 5.61 27.30 3.09
CA LEU A 242 5.14 26.02 3.61
C LEU A 242 3.64 25.99 3.92
N SER A 243 2.97 27.15 3.89
CA SER A 243 1.51 27.24 4.07
C SER A 243 0.73 26.84 2.81
N LEU A 244 1.43 26.67 1.68
CA LEU A 244 0.80 26.27 0.44
C LEU A 244 0.17 24.89 0.55
N PRO A 245 -1.00 24.67 -0.07
CA PRO A 245 -1.61 23.36 -0.22
C PRO A 245 -0.65 22.31 -0.78
N ALA A 246 -0.76 21.08 -0.29
CA ALA A 246 0.02 19.94 -0.79
C ALA A 246 -0.09 19.77 -2.32
N SER A 247 -1.24 20.12 -2.91
CA SER A 247 -1.47 20.10 -4.35
C SER A 247 -0.48 20.94 -5.16
N GLU A 248 0.09 22.00 -4.57
CA GLU A 248 1.04 22.90 -5.25
C GLU A 248 2.45 22.30 -5.35
N VAL A 249 2.77 21.34 -4.48
CA VAL A 249 4.12 20.76 -4.37
C VAL A 249 4.17 19.27 -4.72
N MET A 250 3.00 18.61 -4.78
CA MET A 250 2.91 17.19 -5.09
C MET A 250 3.37 16.87 -6.52
N ALA A 251 3.86 15.64 -6.67
CA ALA A 251 4.13 15.03 -7.96
C ALA A 251 2.92 14.22 -8.44
N THR A 252 2.67 14.23 -9.74
CA THR A 252 1.59 13.46 -10.38
C THR A 252 2.12 12.32 -11.26
N ASP A 253 3.43 12.23 -11.48
CA ASP A 253 4.13 11.20 -12.25
C ASP A 253 4.53 9.99 -11.37
N VAL A 254 3.69 9.66 -10.39
CA VAL A 254 3.94 8.60 -9.42
C VAL A 254 3.41 7.29 -9.98
N PRO A 255 4.18 6.18 -9.93
CA PRO A 255 3.67 4.89 -10.36
C PRO A 255 2.47 4.45 -9.53
N ILE A 256 1.44 3.97 -10.23
CA ILE A 256 0.23 3.39 -9.66
C ILE A 256 0.28 1.89 -9.91
N ILE A 257 -0.14 1.11 -8.92
CA ILE A 257 -0.19 -0.35 -8.95
C ILE A 257 -1.51 -0.84 -8.33
N HIS A 258 -1.84 -2.10 -8.57
CA HIS A 258 -3.02 -2.78 -8.07
C HIS A 258 -2.65 -4.01 -7.23
N MET A 259 -3.63 -4.58 -6.52
CA MET A 259 -3.40 -5.69 -5.59
C MET A 259 -2.98 -6.99 -6.30
N ASP A 260 -3.36 -7.16 -7.56
CA ASP A 260 -3.08 -8.31 -8.41
C ASP A 260 -1.75 -8.20 -9.18
N ASP A 261 -1.09 -7.03 -9.16
CA ASP A 261 0.20 -6.85 -9.81
C ASP A 261 1.28 -7.78 -9.21
N GLY A 262 2.05 -8.44 -10.08
CA GLY A 262 3.15 -9.32 -9.68
C GLY A 262 4.31 -8.57 -9.04
N LEU A 263 4.86 -9.09 -7.94
CA LEU A 263 5.87 -8.38 -7.16
C LEU A 263 7.16 -8.08 -7.92
N ASP A 264 7.58 -8.93 -8.86
CA ASP A 264 8.79 -8.70 -9.65
C ASP A 264 8.67 -7.47 -10.55
N TYR A 265 7.53 -7.32 -11.21
CA TYR A 265 7.21 -6.12 -11.99
C TYR A 265 7.21 -4.88 -11.10
N VAL A 266 6.50 -4.95 -9.97
CA VAL A 266 6.37 -3.84 -9.04
C VAL A 266 7.71 -3.45 -8.43
N LYS A 267 8.57 -4.41 -8.09
CA LYS A 267 9.92 -4.17 -7.56
C LYS A 267 10.79 -3.42 -8.56
N GLN A 268 10.72 -3.76 -9.85
CA GLN A 268 11.41 -3.03 -10.91
C GLN A 268 10.84 -1.60 -11.07
N LEU A 269 9.51 -1.47 -11.08
CA LEU A 269 8.82 -0.19 -11.18
C LEU A 269 9.21 0.76 -10.05
N VAL A 270 9.13 0.29 -8.80
CA VAL A 270 9.51 1.06 -7.60
C VAL A 270 10.99 1.42 -7.65
N THR A 271 11.87 0.49 -8.00
CA THR A 271 13.33 0.71 -8.05
C THR A 271 13.71 1.81 -9.05
N ASN A 272 13.07 1.80 -10.22
CA ASN A 272 13.33 2.74 -11.31
C ASN A 272 12.56 4.07 -11.16
N SER A 273 11.55 4.10 -10.30
CA SER A 273 10.79 5.32 -10.02
C SER A 273 11.66 6.40 -9.35
N ARG A 274 11.40 7.66 -9.71
CA ARG A 274 12.07 8.82 -9.13
C ARG A 274 11.89 8.91 -7.61
N TYR A 275 10.72 8.52 -7.12
CA TYR A 275 10.32 8.61 -5.71
C TYR A 275 10.64 7.34 -4.92
N ARG A 276 11.10 6.28 -5.60
CA ARG A 276 11.37 4.96 -5.02
C ARG A 276 10.15 4.39 -4.31
N THR A 277 8.98 4.66 -4.89
CA THR A 277 7.66 4.42 -4.29
C THR A 277 6.62 4.25 -5.39
N ALA A 278 5.62 3.42 -5.11
CA ALA A 278 4.40 3.28 -5.89
C ALA A 278 3.18 3.34 -4.95
N CYS A 279 2.06 3.83 -5.47
CA CYS A 279 0.80 3.90 -4.72
C CYS A 279 -0.16 2.82 -5.22
N ILE A 280 -0.77 2.11 -4.27
CA ILE A 280 -1.74 1.05 -4.53
C ILE A 280 -3.11 1.70 -4.58
N VAL A 281 -3.86 1.45 -5.66
CA VAL A 281 -5.23 1.95 -5.80
C VAL A 281 -6.19 0.82 -6.18
N ASP A 282 -7.47 1.00 -5.86
CA ASP A 282 -8.53 0.14 -6.38
C ASP A 282 -8.97 0.52 -7.81
N GLU A 283 -9.97 -0.18 -8.34
CA GLU A 283 -10.52 0.06 -9.68
C GLU A 283 -11.14 1.47 -9.84
N GLU A 284 -11.50 2.12 -8.73
CA GLU A 284 -12.13 3.44 -8.67
C GLU A 284 -11.10 4.56 -8.45
N GLY A 285 -9.82 4.19 -8.29
CA GLY A 285 -8.71 5.11 -8.03
C GLY A 285 -8.58 5.54 -6.57
N LYS A 286 -9.29 4.90 -5.64
CA LYS A 286 -9.11 5.15 -4.20
C LYS A 286 -7.78 4.61 -3.74
N LEU A 287 -7.11 5.39 -2.91
CA LEU A 287 -5.83 4.99 -2.33
C LEU A 287 -6.05 3.84 -1.33
N LEU A 288 -5.44 2.69 -1.61
CA LEU A 288 -5.37 1.55 -0.68
C LEU A 288 -4.09 1.58 0.16
N GLY A 289 -3.03 2.19 -0.36
CA GLY A 289 -1.79 2.39 0.38
C GLY A 289 -0.60 2.71 -0.51
N MET A 290 0.59 2.57 0.05
CA MET A 290 1.86 2.86 -0.59
C MET A 290 2.87 1.79 -0.25
N ILE A 291 3.74 1.50 -1.21
CA ILE A 291 4.93 0.67 -1.01
C ILE A 291 6.17 1.43 -1.41
N SER A 292 7.27 1.13 -0.73
CA SER A 292 8.57 1.72 -1.02
C SER A 292 9.60 0.62 -1.24
N ARG A 293 10.82 1.00 -1.59
CA ARG A 293 11.92 0.03 -1.71
C ARG A 293 12.11 -0.82 -0.45
N ASN A 294 11.83 -0.27 0.72
CA ASN A 294 12.00 -0.98 1.99
C ASN A 294 10.99 -2.13 2.17
N THR A 295 9.86 -2.08 1.46
CA THR A 295 8.86 -3.16 1.46
C THR A 295 9.45 -4.48 0.95
N PHE A 296 10.40 -4.42 -0.01
CA PHE A 296 11.02 -5.59 -0.64
C PHE A 296 12.27 -6.12 0.08
N VAL A 297 12.54 -5.66 1.30
CA VAL A 297 13.62 -6.23 2.13
C VAL A 297 13.23 -7.61 2.65
N TYR A 298 11.94 -7.86 2.82
CA TYR A 298 11.41 -9.15 3.21
C TYR A 298 11.22 -10.05 1.98
N ASP A 299 11.49 -11.34 2.16
CA ASP A 299 11.17 -12.35 1.18
C ASP A 299 9.67 -12.65 1.25
N ILE A 300 8.94 -12.35 0.18
CA ILE A 300 7.49 -12.48 0.10
C ILE A 300 7.20 -13.60 -0.87
N GLN A 301 6.76 -14.74 -0.34
CA GLN A 301 6.51 -15.95 -1.10
C GLN A 301 5.14 -16.51 -0.72
N LYS A 302 4.44 -17.10 -1.69
CA LYS A 302 3.28 -17.94 -1.41
C LYS A 302 3.75 -19.30 -0.91
N SER A 303 3.14 -19.79 0.16
CA SER A 303 3.46 -21.11 0.71
C SER A 303 2.62 -22.20 0.04
N VAL A 304 3.26 -23.28 -0.38
CA VAL A 304 2.61 -24.38 -1.11
C VAL A 304 3.00 -25.75 -0.58
N ILE A 305 2.11 -26.71 -0.72
CA ILE A 305 2.35 -28.14 -0.57
C ILE A 305 2.03 -28.78 -1.91
N LEU A 306 2.97 -29.57 -2.43
CA LEU A 306 2.80 -30.28 -3.69
C LEU A 306 2.40 -31.72 -3.41
N VAL A 307 1.40 -32.20 -4.13
CA VAL A 307 0.99 -33.60 -4.12
C VAL A 307 1.11 -34.15 -5.53
N ASP A 308 1.39 -35.44 -5.66
CA ASP A 308 1.29 -36.18 -6.93
C ASP A 308 2.34 -35.84 -8.00
N HIS A 309 3.27 -34.93 -7.71
CA HIS A 309 4.43 -34.70 -8.53
C HIS A 309 5.59 -34.08 -7.74
N ASN A 310 6.79 -34.23 -8.28
CA ASN A 310 8.01 -33.61 -7.76
C ASN A 310 8.89 -32.99 -8.87
N GLU A 311 8.29 -32.68 -10.02
CA GLU A 311 8.96 -32.12 -11.20
C GLU A 311 8.44 -30.71 -11.52
N TYR A 312 9.35 -29.76 -11.79
CA TYR A 312 8.99 -28.37 -12.17
C TYR A 312 8.09 -28.29 -13.41
N SER A 313 8.30 -29.19 -14.39
CA SER A 313 7.52 -29.18 -15.64
C SER A 313 6.02 -29.48 -15.45
N GLN A 314 5.67 -30.09 -14.31
CA GLN A 314 4.31 -30.42 -13.94
C GLN A 314 3.76 -29.47 -12.88
N ALA A 315 4.56 -28.53 -12.37
CA ALA A 315 4.15 -27.62 -11.31
C ALA A 315 3.35 -26.42 -11.85
N VAL A 316 2.63 -25.77 -10.94
CA VAL A 316 1.97 -24.48 -11.17
C VAL A 316 2.98 -23.39 -11.55
N ASP A 317 2.55 -22.41 -12.36
CA ASP A 317 3.44 -21.34 -12.80
C ASP A 317 3.91 -20.47 -11.62
N GLY A 318 5.21 -20.17 -11.56
CA GLY A 318 5.83 -19.39 -10.48
C GLY A 318 6.23 -20.22 -9.26
N ILE A 319 6.20 -21.55 -9.36
CA ILE A 319 6.61 -22.45 -8.27
C ILE A 319 8.05 -22.18 -7.80
N GLU A 320 8.92 -21.70 -8.68
CA GLU A 320 10.32 -21.40 -8.38
C GLU A 320 10.48 -20.27 -7.36
N ASN A 321 9.47 -19.39 -7.28
CA ASN A 321 9.42 -18.25 -6.36
C ASN A 321 8.58 -18.54 -5.10
N ALA A 322 7.92 -19.69 -5.04
CA ALA A 322 7.08 -20.10 -3.91
C ALA A 322 7.88 -20.80 -2.80
N GLU A 323 7.36 -20.74 -1.58
CA GLU A 323 7.86 -21.52 -0.46
C GLU A 323 7.20 -22.90 -0.45
N ILE A 324 7.88 -23.89 -1.02
CA ILE A 324 7.45 -25.30 -0.91
C ILE A 324 7.69 -25.76 0.52
N LEU A 325 6.64 -26.24 1.19
CA LEU A 325 6.67 -26.73 2.57
C LEU A 325 6.76 -28.25 2.64
N GLU A 326 5.98 -28.93 1.79
CA GLU A 326 5.92 -30.38 1.72
C GLU A 326 5.74 -30.86 0.27
N ILE A 327 6.24 -32.07 -0.02
CA ILE A 327 5.98 -32.80 -1.26
C ILE A 327 5.52 -34.22 -0.89
N ILE A 328 4.41 -34.68 -1.45
CA ILE A 328 3.89 -36.04 -1.31
C ILE A 328 3.69 -36.62 -2.69
N ASP A 329 4.46 -37.64 -3.05
CA ASP A 329 4.45 -38.14 -4.43
C ASP A 329 4.76 -39.64 -4.46
N HIS A 330 4.19 -40.35 -5.42
CA HIS A 330 4.45 -41.78 -5.64
C HIS A 330 5.29 -42.04 -6.89
N HIS A 331 5.52 -41.01 -7.71
CA HIS A 331 6.34 -41.08 -8.91
C HIS A 331 7.83 -41.26 -8.60
N ARG A 332 8.62 -41.50 -9.66
CA ARG A 332 10.09 -41.47 -9.55
C ARG A 332 10.57 -40.11 -9.03
N LEU A 333 11.74 -40.11 -8.42
CA LEU A 333 12.38 -38.87 -7.96
C LEU A 333 12.78 -37.99 -9.15
N GLY A 334 12.22 -36.79 -9.20
CA GLY A 334 12.48 -35.74 -10.19
C GLY A 334 13.58 -34.76 -9.77
N ALA A 335 13.67 -33.64 -10.48
CA ALA A 335 14.76 -32.66 -10.38
C ALA A 335 14.42 -31.38 -9.60
N MET A 336 13.35 -31.37 -8.79
CA MET A 336 12.96 -30.20 -8.02
C MET A 336 13.87 -29.99 -6.80
N THR A 337 14.26 -28.74 -6.54
CA THR A 337 15.18 -28.38 -5.46
C THR A 337 14.61 -27.26 -4.62
N THR A 338 14.72 -27.35 -3.30
CA THR A 338 14.23 -26.33 -2.37
C THR A 338 15.38 -25.62 -1.66
N LEU A 339 15.17 -24.35 -1.30
CA LEU A 339 16.15 -23.56 -0.54
C LEU A 339 16.22 -23.97 0.95
N LYS A 340 15.08 -24.41 1.50
CA LYS A 340 14.93 -24.86 2.89
C LYS A 340 14.66 -26.37 2.91
N PRO A 341 15.02 -27.10 3.99
CA PRO A 341 14.56 -28.46 4.19
C PRO A 341 13.03 -28.51 4.25
N ILE A 342 12.45 -29.49 3.55
CA ILE A 342 11.00 -29.71 3.49
C ILE A 342 10.66 -31.12 3.96
N ARG A 343 9.38 -31.35 4.30
CA ARG A 343 8.88 -32.72 4.46
C ARG A 343 8.67 -33.32 3.07
N PHE A 344 9.29 -34.47 2.81
CA PHE A 344 9.17 -35.16 1.54
C PHE A 344 8.73 -36.59 1.80
N ILE A 345 7.52 -36.95 1.37
CA ILE A 345 6.98 -38.30 1.47
C ILE A 345 6.96 -38.89 0.08
N MET A 346 7.65 -40.01 -0.08
CA MET A 346 7.62 -40.78 -1.30
C MET A 346 7.51 -42.25 -1.00
N GLU A 347 6.46 -42.86 -1.54
CA GLU A 347 6.22 -44.29 -1.43
C GLU A 347 6.00 -44.87 -2.82
N PRO A 348 6.60 -46.03 -3.14
CA PRO A 348 6.44 -46.68 -4.44
C PRO A 348 5.10 -47.43 -4.50
N VAL A 349 3.99 -46.69 -4.39
CA VAL A 349 2.59 -47.18 -4.48
C VAL A 349 1.95 -46.74 -5.79
N GLY A 350 0.75 -47.25 -6.07
CA GLY A 350 0.05 -47.01 -7.32
C GLY A 350 -0.67 -45.67 -7.41
N SER A 351 -0.77 -44.90 -6.32
CA SER A 351 -1.48 -43.61 -6.29
C SER A 351 -1.04 -42.75 -5.10
N THR A 352 -1.05 -41.43 -5.26
CA THR A 352 -0.84 -40.47 -4.16
C THR A 352 -1.97 -40.53 -3.14
N SER A 353 -3.21 -40.81 -3.57
CA SER A 353 -4.35 -41.01 -2.66
C SER A 353 -4.13 -42.18 -1.69
N THR A 354 -3.40 -43.24 -2.11
CA THR A 354 -2.98 -44.34 -1.21
C THR A 354 -2.10 -43.84 -0.09
N ILE A 355 -1.15 -42.94 -0.39
CA ILE A 355 -0.26 -42.34 0.61
C ILE A 355 -1.07 -41.51 1.60
N ILE A 356 -2.02 -40.70 1.12
CA ILE A 356 -2.84 -39.85 1.98
C ILE A 356 -3.76 -40.70 2.86
N ALA A 357 -4.42 -41.72 2.31
CA ALA A 357 -5.22 -42.66 3.09
C ALA A 357 -4.38 -43.33 4.21
N SER A 358 -3.15 -43.70 3.89
CA SER A 358 -2.19 -44.25 4.85
C SER A 358 -1.88 -43.26 5.98
N ILE A 359 -1.67 -41.97 5.66
CA ILE A 359 -1.44 -40.91 6.64
C ILE A 359 -2.62 -40.79 7.63
N TYR A 360 -3.87 -40.88 7.15
CA TYR A 360 -5.04 -40.91 8.03
C TYR A 360 -5.03 -42.12 8.96
N GLN A 361 -4.77 -43.31 8.41
CA GLN A 361 -4.76 -44.55 9.18
C GLN A 361 -3.65 -44.58 10.23
N GLU A 362 -2.43 -44.20 9.86
CA GLU A 362 -1.25 -44.18 10.74
C GLU A 362 -1.39 -43.14 11.86
N SER A 363 -2.00 -42.01 11.57
CA SER A 363 -2.25 -40.95 12.56
C SER A 363 -3.44 -41.24 13.48
N GLY A 364 -4.26 -42.25 13.17
CA GLY A 364 -5.50 -42.56 13.88
C GLY A 364 -6.55 -41.43 13.80
N ARG A 365 -6.43 -40.53 12.82
CA ARG A 365 -7.36 -39.41 12.63
C ARG A 365 -8.61 -39.87 11.89
N ASN A 366 -9.71 -39.19 12.14
CA ASN A 366 -10.97 -39.45 11.46
C ASN A 366 -10.84 -39.16 9.96
N LEU A 367 -11.20 -40.12 9.11
CA LEU A 367 -11.30 -39.93 7.67
C LEU A 367 -12.79 -39.78 7.30
N PRO A 368 -13.29 -38.57 7.02
CA PRO A 368 -14.71 -38.36 6.73
C PRO A 368 -15.17 -39.09 5.46
N ASP A 369 -16.41 -39.60 5.43
CA ASP A 369 -16.93 -40.39 4.31
C ASP A 369 -16.74 -39.75 2.93
N PRO A 370 -17.04 -38.44 2.72
CA PRO A 370 -16.80 -37.81 1.42
C PRO A 370 -15.33 -37.84 1.01
N ILE A 371 -14.41 -37.60 1.96
CA ILE A 371 -12.97 -37.61 1.72
C ILE A 371 -12.48 -39.03 1.44
N SER A 372 -12.98 -40.04 2.17
CA SER A 372 -12.65 -41.44 1.92
C SER A 372 -13.04 -41.86 0.50
N GLY A 373 -14.22 -41.42 0.03
CA GLY A 373 -14.70 -41.69 -1.32
C GLY A 373 -13.86 -41.04 -2.40
N LEU A 374 -13.41 -39.79 -2.17
CA LEU A 374 -12.48 -39.10 -3.07
C LEU A 374 -11.13 -39.84 -3.16
N LEU A 375 -10.53 -40.18 -2.02
CA LEU A 375 -9.25 -40.91 -2.01
C LEU A 375 -9.38 -42.26 -2.71
N LEU A 376 -10.45 -43.02 -2.44
CA LEU A 376 -10.73 -44.27 -3.16
C LEU A 376 -10.85 -44.05 -4.67
N ALA A 377 -11.53 -42.99 -5.12
CA ALA A 377 -11.63 -42.66 -6.54
C ALA A 377 -10.27 -42.30 -7.16
N GLY A 378 -9.40 -41.60 -6.42
CA GLY A 378 -8.03 -41.32 -6.85
C GLY A 378 -7.22 -42.61 -7.03
N ILE A 379 -7.27 -43.52 -6.05
CA ILE A 379 -6.61 -44.83 -6.13
C ILE A 379 -7.10 -45.61 -7.35
N LEU A 380 -8.42 -45.70 -7.54
CA LEU A 380 -9.01 -46.44 -8.66
C LEU A 380 -8.67 -45.80 -10.02
N SER A 381 -8.62 -44.48 -10.10
CA SER A 381 -8.25 -43.75 -11.31
C SER A 381 -6.82 -44.08 -11.72
N ASP A 382 -5.85 -43.84 -10.84
CA ASP A 382 -4.43 -43.91 -11.21
C ASP A 382 -3.92 -45.35 -11.40
N THR A 383 -4.52 -46.29 -10.66
CA THR A 383 -4.23 -47.72 -10.81
C THR A 383 -4.99 -48.40 -11.96
N LEU A 384 -5.82 -47.67 -12.72
CA LEU A 384 -6.77 -48.21 -13.70
C LEU A 384 -7.64 -49.35 -13.13
N GLY A 385 -8.18 -49.13 -11.95
CA GLY A 385 -8.97 -50.09 -11.18
C GLY A 385 -8.13 -51.29 -10.73
N LEU A 386 -6.96 -51.01 -10.15
CA LEU A 386 -6.01 -51.97 -9.58
C LEU A 386 -5.40 -52.94 -10.62
N LYS A 387 -5.17 -52.46 -11.85
CA LYS A 387 -4.66 -53.28 -12.97
C LYS A 387 -3.31 -52.81 -13.52
N MET A 388 -2.83 -51.65 -13.10
CA MET A 388 -1.55 -51.11 -13.54
C MET A 388 -0.38 -51.93 -12.99
N SER A 389 0.74 -51.94 -13.71
CA SER A 389 1.96 -52.63 -13.25
C SER A 389 2.58 -51.98 -12.00
N THR A 390 2.20 -50.75 -11.70
CA THR A 390 2.61 -49.97 -10.52
C THR A 390 1.70 -50.20 -9.32
N THR A 391 0.55 -50.87 -9.48
CA THR A 391 -0.36 -51.20 -8.38
C THR A 391 0.32 -52.14 -7.38
N THR A 392 0.18 -51.82 -6.10
CA THR A 392 0.73 -52.58 -4.98
C THR A 392 -0.37 -53.13 -4.09
N LYS A 393 0.00 -54.07 -3.21
CA LYS A 393 -0.90 -54.60 -2.19
C LYS A 393 -1.45 -53.53 -1.25
N LYS A 394 -0.71 -52.44 -1.04
CA LYS A 394 -1.15 -51.32 -0.20
C LYS A 394 -2.34 -50.60 -0.84
N ASP A 395 -2.33 -50.45 -2.16
CA ASP A 395 -3.45 -49.87 -2.91
C ASP A 395 -4.71 -50.75 -2.86
N GLU A 396 -4.57 -52.07 -2.76
CA GLU A 396 -5.70 -53.00 -2.60
C GLU A 396 -6.27 -53.03 -1.17
N GLU A 397 -5.43 -52.71 -0.17
CA GLU A 397 -5.79 -52.73 1.26
C GLU A 397 -6.43 -51.43 1.73
N MET A 398 -6.07 -50.28 1.14
CA MET A 398 -6.71 -48.98 1.36
C MET A 398 -8.07 -48.93 0.68
#